data_AF-A0A371J6E0-F1
#
_entry.id   AF-A0A371J6E0-F1
#
_cell.length_a   1.000
_cell.length_b   1.000
_cell.length_c   1.000
_cell.angle_alpha   90.00
_cell.angle_beta   90.00
_cell.angle_gamma   90.00
#
_symmetry.space_group_name_H-M   'P 1'
#
loop_
_entity.id
_entity.type
_entity.pdbx_description
1 polymer ?
#
loop_
_entity_poly.entity_id
_entity_poly.type
_entity_poly.pdbx_seq_one_letter_code
_entity_poly.pdbx_strand_id
1 'polypeptide(L)'
;MLVNYLRKVWYDLIKRIIILMITLLASALFAIGCTKEPDINLVSLDLIDIPMINNNKIKEIISDKNLEDGVYIIETNSNKYIYFNGVNNLYSNIYCNLVDNTLEIHAESNTKLNNKQGILYIISSLNEDIFDEINLKVNNKSENFKNVYRI
;
A
#
# COMPACT_ATOMS: atom_id res chain seq x y z
N MET A 1 -19.84 -68.99 4.36
CA MET A 1 -20.20 -67.95 3.36
C MET A 1 -20.57 -66.62 4.02
N LEU A 2 -21.47 -66.62 5.02
CA LEU A 2 -21.92 -65.42 5.75
C LEU A 2 -20.79 -64.62 6.44
N VAL A 3 -19.83 -65.32 7.07
CA VAL A 3 -18.70 -64.70 7.79
C VAL A 3 -17.78 -63.90 6.86
N ASN A 4 -17.52 -64.39 5.65
CA ASN A 4 -16.69 -63.70 4.66
C ASN A 4 -17.41 -62.48 4.07
N TYR A 5 -18.74 -62.56 3.93
CA TYR A 5 -19.56 -61.44 3.48
C TYR A 5 -19.57 -60.30 4.52
N LEU A 6 -19.82 -60.64 5.79
CA LEU A 6 -19.79 -59.67 6.89
C LEU A 6 -18.41 -59.01 7.03
N ARG A 7 -17.32 -59.78 6.89
CA ARG A 7 -15.95 -59.26 6.93
C ARG A 7 -15.66 -58.26 5.81
N LYS A 8 -16.18 -58.51 4.60
CA LYS A 8 -16.03 -57.62 3.44
C LYS A 8 -16.79 -56.30 3.64
N VAL A 9 -18.04 -56.38 4.09
CA VAL A 9 -18.87 -55.18 4.37
C VAL A 9 -18.23 -54.32 5.47
N TRP A 10 -17.70 -54.95 6.52
CA TRP A 10 -17.05 -54.25 7.62
C TRP A 10 -15.74 -53.55 7.17
N TYR A 11 -14.97 -54.20 6.29
CA TYR A 11 -13.76 -53.63 5.72
C TYR A 11 -14.07 -52.42 4.81
N ASP A 12 -15.09 -52.51 3.96
CA ASP A 12 -15.51 -51.41 3.09
C ASP A 12 -16.04 -50.22 3.89
N LEU A 13 -16.72 -50.46 5.01
CA LEU A 13 -17.19 -49.41 5.93
C LEU A 13 -16.00 -48.68 6.57
N ILE A 14 -15.02 -49.42 7.11
CA ILE A 14 -13.82 -48.85 7.72
C ILE A 14 -13.00 -48.04 6.72
N LYS A 15 -12.85 -48.55 5.50
CA LYS A 15 -12.12 -47.86 4.43
C LYS A 15 -12.74 -46.51 4.09
N ARG A 16 -14.08 -46.42 4.03
CA ARG A 16 -14.80 -45.15 3.79
C ARG A 16 -14.60 -44.15 4.94
N ILE A 17 -14.63 -44.62 6.18
CA ILE A 17 -14.41 -43.77 7.37
C ILE A 17 -12.97 -43.22 7.38
N ILE A 18 -11.98 -44.04 7.05
CA ILE A 18 -10.57 -43.61 6.97
C ILE A 18 -10.39 -42.55 5.88
N ILE A 19 -10.97 -42.74 4.70
CA ILE A 19 -10.89 -41.75 3.61
C ILE A 19 -11.48 -40.40 4.05
N LEU A 20 -12.64 -40.42 4.72
CA LEU A 20 -13.28 -39.21 5.24
C LEU A 20 -12.40 -38.48 6.28
N MET A 21 -11.76 -39.21 7.19
CA MET A 21 -10.83 -38.62 8.16
C MET A 21 -9.60 -37.99 7.49
N ILE A 22 -9.04 -38.63 6.48
CA ILE A 22 -7.88 -38.09 5.73
C ILE A 22 -8.27 -36.81 5.00
N THR A 23 -9.44 -36.78 4.34
CA THR A 23 -9.93 -35.57 3.65
C THR A 23 -10.18 -34.42 4.62
N LEU A 24 -10.68 -34.71 5.83
CA LEU A 24 -10.91 -33.71 6.86
C LEU A 24 -9.58 -33.12 7.37
N LEU A 25 -8.59 -33.97 7.68
CA LEU A 25 -7.27 -33.51 8.11
C LEU A 25 -6.56 -32.68 7.04
N ALA A 26 -6.65 -33.10 5.77
CA ALA A 26 -6.04 -32.35 4.67
C ALA A 26 -6.64 -30.93 4.57
N SER A 27 -7.97 -30.79 4.68
CA SER A 27 -8.62 -29.48 4.62
C SER A 27 -8.25 -28.55 5.79
N ALA A 28 -8.01 -29.11 6.99
CA ALA A 28 -7.58 -28.34 8.14
C ALA A 28 -6.14 -27.81 8.00
N LEU A 29 -5.25 -28.57 7.33
CA LEU A 29 -3.88 -28.14 7.08
C LEU A 29 -3.79 -26.98 6.07
N PHE A 30 -4.69 -26.93 5.08
CA PHE A 30 -4.78 -25.80 4.15
C PHE A 30 -5.25 -24.51 4.82
N ALA A 31 -6.07 -24.59 5.86
CA ALA A 31 -6.54 -23.41 6.60
C ALA A 31 -5.45 -22.77 7.48
N ILE A 32 -4.43 -23.54 7.89
CA ILE A 32 -3.36 -23.10 8.79
C ILE A 32 -2.16 -22.51 8.00
N GLY A 33 -2.03 -22.83 6.71
CA GLY A 33 -0.90 -22.40 5.86
C GLY A 33 -0.92 -20.94 5.40
N CYS A 34 -1.98 -20.17 5.66
CA CYS A 34 -2.05 -18.75 5.35
C CYS A 34 -1.97 -17.88 6.61
N THR A 35 -0.89 -17.98 7.37
CA THR A 35 -0.50 -16.89 8.26
C THR A 35 0.24 -15.87 7.41
N LYS A 36 -0.43 -14.78 7.00
CA LYS A 36 0.26 -13.59 6.47
C LYS A 36 1.30 -13.18 7.51
N GLU A 37 2.57 -13.21 7.14
CA GLU A 37 3.63 -12.61 7.95
C GLU A 37 3.30 -11.13 8.19
N PRO A 38 3.67 -10.56 9.36
CA PRO A 38 3.44 -9.15 9.62
C PRO A 38 4.18 -8.33 8.57
N ASP A 39 3.45 -7.46 7.85
CA ASP A 39 4.00 -6.51 6.89
C ASP A 39 5.13 -5.71 7.57
N ILE A 40 6.37 -6.05 7.23
CA ILE A 40 7.49 -5.12 7.37
C ILE A 40 7.07 -3.89 6.56
N ASN A 41 7.24 -2.67 7.07
CA ASN A 41 6.92 -1.46 6.29
C ASN A 41 7.79 -1.42 5.03
N LEU A 42 7.26 -1.96 3.92
CA LEU A 42 7.97 -2.14 2.65
C LEU A 42 8.14 -0.82 1.89
N VAL A 43 7.33 0.18 2.24
CA VAL A 43 7.30 1.51 1.63
C VAL A 43 7.21 2.56 2.73
N SER A 44 7.94 3.67 2.57
CA SER A 44 7.90 4.84 3.46
C SER A 44 7.84 6.15 2.67
N LEU A 45 7.42 7.21 3.36
CA LEU A 45 7.53 8.58 2.90
C LEU A 45 8.64 9.28 3.67
N ASP A 46 9.72 9.61 2.97
CA ASP A 46 10.82 10.33 3.59
C ASP A 46 10.72 11.81 3.23
N LEU A 47 10.73 12.67 4.26
CA LEU A 47 10.66 14.11 4.07
C LEU A 47 11.95 14.62 3.40
N ILE A 48 11.80 15.35 2.31
CA ILE A 48 12.91 15.96 1.58
C ILE A 48 12.99 17.45 1.91
N ASP A 49 14.19 17.90 2.25
CA ASP A 49 14.48 19.33 2.35
C ASP A 49 14.61 19.92 0.93
N ILE A 50 13.63 20.74 0.54
CA ILE A 50 13.51 21.31 -0.81
C ILE A 50 14.80 21.98 -1.32
N PRO A 51 15.51 22.81 -0.53
CA PRO A 51 16.77 23.43 -0.96
C PRO A 51 17.85 22.42 -1.37
N MET A 52 17.84 21.21 -0.79
CA MET A 52 18.83 20.16 -1.04
C MET A 52 18.59 19.36 -2.32
N ILE A 53 17.45 19.54 -3.00
CA ILE A 53 17.14 18.80 -4.24
C ILE A 53 18.12 19.21 -5.35
N ASN A 54 18.87 18.26 -5.90
CA ASN A 54 19.80 18.52 -7.00
C ASN A 54 19.17 18.33 -8.41
N ASN A 55 17.84 18.34 -8.51
CA ASN A 55 17.12 18.22 -9.78
C ASN A 55 16.42 19.54 -10.12
N ASN A 56 16.90 20.22 -11.18
CA ASN A 56 16.40 21.52 -11.60
C ASN A 56 14.94 21.49 -12.06
N LYS A 57 14.50 20.41 -12.72
CA LYS A 57 13.09 20.30 -13.17
C LYS A 57 12.13 20.18 -11.99
N ILE A 58 12.49 19.41 -10.96
CA ILE A 58 11.71 19.34 -9.72
C ILE A 58 11.65 20.73 -9.07
N LYS A 59 12.81 21.42 -8.98
CA LYS A 59 12.90 22.78 -8.44
C LYS A 59 12.02 23.78 -9.19
N GLU A 60 11.97 23.69 -10.53
CA GLU A 60 11.10 24.54 -11.36
C GLU A 60 9.62 24.32 -11.02
N ILE A 61 9.17 23.06 -10.91
CA ILE A 61 7.78 22.74 -10.57
C ILE A 61 7.41 23.28 -9.19
N ILE A 62 8.21 22.98 -8.15
CA ILE A 62 7.89 23.37 -6.77
C ILE A 62 8.09 24.87 -6.48
N SER A 63 8.79 25.59 -7.37
CA SER A 63 8.99 27.04 -7.26
C SER A 63 8.02 27.84 -8.12
N ASP A 64 7.15 27.19 -8.88
CA ASP A 64 6.15 27.87 -9.71
C ASP A 64 5.11 28.55 -8.82
N LYS A 65 5.12 29.89 -8.83
CA LYS A 65 4.21 30.72 -8.04
C LYS A 65 2.76 30.65 -8.53
N ASN A 66 2.53 30.15 -9.74
CA ASN A 66 1.20 29.98 -10.31
C ASN A 66 0.62 28.59 -10.04
N LEU A 67 1.40 27.71 -9.39
CA LEU A 67 0.94 26.38 -9.05
C LEU A 67 -0.19 26.47 -8.02
N GLU A 68 -1.35 25.90 -8.34
CA GLU A 68 -2.52 25.88 -7.45
C GLU A 68 -2.23 25.10 -6.16
N ASP A 69 -2.97 25.41 -5.10
CA ASP A 69 -2.93 24.62 -3.86
C ASP A 69 -3.45 23.19 -4.11
N GLY A 70 -2.77 22.19 -3.57
CA GLY A 70 -3.14 20.78 -3.67
C GLY A 70 -1.96 19.82 -3.65
N VAL A 71 -2.23 18.55 -3.95
CA VAL A 71 -1.22 17.48 -3.88
C VAL A 71 -0.86 17.01 -5.28
N TYR A 72 0.43 16.87 -5.53
CA TYR A 72 1.01 16.57 -6.84
C TYR A 72 1.91 15.33 -6.76
N ILE A 73 1.94 14.55 -7.84
CA ILE A 73 2.96 13.52 -8.05
C ILE A 73 4.01 14.09 -9.00
N ILE A 74 5.29 13.88 -8.66
CA ILE A 74 6.41 14.17 -9.55
C ILE A 74 7.20 12.88 -9.75
N GLU A 75 7.15 12.34 -10.95
CA GLU A 75 7.83 11.10 -11.35
C GLU A 75 9.09 11.46 -12.13
N THR A 76 10.22 10.91 -11.69
CA THR A 76 11.48 10.88 -12.44
C THR A 76 11.77 9.44 -12.85
N ASN A 77 12.80 9.23 -13.67
CA ASN A 77 13.24 7.88 -14.05
C ASN A 77 13.60 6.97 -12.86
N SER A 78 13.95 7.53 -11.69
CA SER A 78 14.46 6.77 -10.55
C SER A 78 13.61 6.89 -9.29
N ASN A 79 12.86 7.98 -9.14
CA ASN A 79 12.15 8.31 -7.90
C ASN A 79 10.76 8.86 -8.20
N LYS A 80 9.82 8.55 -7.30
CA LYS A 80 8.49 9.16 -7.25
C LYS A 80 8.43 10.07 -6.01
N TYR A 81 7.95 11.29 -6.19
CA TYR A 81 7.79 12.27 -5.13
C TYR A 81 6.32 12.68 -4.98
N ILE A 82 5.92 12.96 -3.74
CA ILE A 82 4.63 13.56 -3.43
C ILE A 82 4.88 14.98 -2.92
N TYR A 83 4.36 15.96 -3.66
CA TYR A 83 4.47 17.37 -3.31
C TYR A 83 3.11 17.88 -2.83
N PHE A 84 3.05 18.25 -1.55
CA PHE A 84 1.92 18.95 -0.97
C PHE A 84 2.17 20.45 -1.16
N ASN A 85 1.53 21.04 -2.16
CA ASN A 85 1.52 22.49 -2.35
C ASN A 85 0.34 23.11 -1.60
N GLY A 86 0.55 24.29 -1.03
CA GLY A 86 -0.51 24.98 -0.30
C GLY A 86 -0.02 26.24 0.37
N VAL A 87 -0.62 27.38 0.04
CA VAL A 87 -0.49 28.59 0.86
C VAL A 87 -1.14 28.29 2.21
N ASN A 88 -0.31 28.17 3.25
CA ASN A 88 -0.65 27.80 4.64
C ASN A 88 -0.66 26.31 4.99
N ASN A 89 -0.11 25.42 4.14
CA ASN A 89 0.12 23.99 4.42
C ASN A 89 -0.96 23.36 5.32
N LEU A 90 -2.15 23.21 4.76
CA LEU A 90 -3.31 22.67 5.47
C LEU A 90 -3.13 21.19 5.84
N TYR A 91 -2.15 20.50 5.26
CA TYR A 91 -1.93 19.08 5.42
C TYR A 91 -1.01 18.76 6.61
N SER A 92 -1.44 17.80 7.42
CA SER A 92 -0.78 17.30 8.62
C SER A 92 -0.96 15.78 8.70
N ASN A 93 -0.25 15.13 9.63
CA ASN A 93 -0.34 13.68 9.86
C ASN A 93 -0.22 12.86 8.57
N ILE A 94 0.83 13.15 7.78
CA ILE A 94 1.06 12.52 6.48
C ILE A 94 1.78 11.19 6.69
N TYR A 95 1.22 10.11 6.14
CA TYR A 95 1.81 8.77 6.15
C TYR A 95 1.37 7.98 4.91
N CYS A 96 1.99 6.84 4.66
CA CYS A 96 1.59 5.92 3.59
C CYS A 96 1.35 4.51 4.11
N ASN A 97 0.42 3.81 3.49
CA ASN A 97 0.17 2.38 3.71
C ASN A 97 0.08 1.67 2.36
N LEU A 98 0.56 0.43 2.30
CA LEU A 98 0.35 -0.44 1.15
C LEU A 98 -0.88 -1.32 1.40
N VAL A 99 -1.87 -1.28 0.50
CA VAL A 99 -3.09 -2.08 0.56
C VAL A 99 -3.31 -2.70 -0.81
N ASP A 100 -3.25 -4.02 -0.92
CA ASP A 100 -3.50 -4.76 -2.17
C ASP A 100 -2.80 -4.14 -3.40
N ASN A 101 -1.47 -3.97 -3.34
CA ASN A 101 -0.61 -3.32 -4.35
C ASN A 101 -0.92 -1.85 -4.65
N THR A 102 -1.75 -1.20 -3.84
CA THR A 102 -2.02 0.23 -3.93
C THR A 102 -1.32 0.96 -2.80
N LEU A 103 -0.50 1.95 -3.14
CA LEU A 103 0.10 2.84 -2.15
C LEU A 103 -0.92 3.94 -1.79
N GLU A 104 -1.49 3.86 -0.61
CA GLU A 104 -2.38 4.89 -0.08
C GLU A 104 -1.57 5.95 0.68
N ILE A 105 -1.56 7.17 0.16
CA ILE A 105 -1.04 8.36 0.84
C ILE A 105 -2.17 8.98 1.65
N HIS A 106 -2.00 9.02 2.97
CA HIS A 106 -2.97 9.61 3.89
C HIS A 106 -2.47 10.97 4.37
N ALA A 107 -3.38 11.92 4.46
CA ALA A 107 -3.15 13.23 5.06
C ALA A 107 -4.41 13.73 5.77
N GLU A 108 -4.21 14.56 6.80
CA GLU A 108 -5.29 15.31 7.43
C GLU A 108 -5.21 16.77 7.02
N SER A 109 -6.33 17.33 6.56
CA SER A 109 -6.44 18.76 6.25
C SER A 109 -7.03 19.50 7.44
N ASN A 110 -6.19 20.25 8.16
CA ASN A 110 -6.59 21.16 9.24
C ASN A 110 -6.46 22.62 8.77
N THR A 111 -7.47 23.43 9.05
CA THR A 111 -7.52 24.88 8.69
C THR A 111 -6.56 25.78 9.47
N LYS A 112 -5.68 25.22 10.30
CA LYS A 112 -4.73 26.01 11.08
C LYS A 112 -3.50 26.34 10.24
N LEU A 113 -3.33 27.63 9.97
CA LEU A 113 -2.21 28.18 9.20
C LEU A 113 -0.87 27.66 9.74
N ASN A 114 -0.10 27.03 8.86
CA ASN A 114 1.34 26.88 9.04
C ASN A 114 2.05 27.62 7.91
N ASN A 115 2.95 28.55 8.25
CA ASN A 115 3.70 29.38 7.29
C ASN A 115 4.73 28.59 6.44
N LYS A 116 4.64 27.25 6.38
CA LYS A 116 5.54 26.44 5.57
C LYS A 116 5.07 26.46 4.11
N GLN A 117 5.95 26.89 3.21
CA GLN A 117 5.74 26.82 1.77
C GLN A 117 6.00 25.38 1.29
N GLY A 118 4.93 24.63 1.08
CA GLY A 118 4.95 23.28 0.54
C GLY A 118 5.69 22.23 1.39
N ILE A 119 5.41 20.95 1.13
CA ILE A 119 6.13 19.81 1.73
C ILE A 119 6.39 18.80 0.63
N LEU A 120 7.64 18.33 0.51
CA LEU A 120 8.01 17.31 -0.45
C LEU A 120 8.41 16.02 0.26
N TYR A 121 7.80 14.91 -0.14
CA TYR A 121 8.20 13.56 0.26
C TYR A 121 8.75 12.80 -0.94
N ILE A 122 9.76 11.98 -0.72
CA ILE A 122 10.14 10.90 -1.64
C ILE A 122 9.47 9.61 -1.17
N ILE A 123 8.97 8.82 -2.13
CA ILE A 123 8.50 7.47 -1.87
C ILE A 123 9.71 6.55 -1.92
N SER A 124 10.06 6.00 -0.76
CA SER A 124 11.15 5.02 -0.62
C SER A 124 10.55 3.63 -0.48
N SER A 125 11.08 2.66 -1.22
CA SER A 125 10.67 1.27 -1.12
C SER A 125 11.88 0.35 -1.03
N LEU A 126 11.76 -0.75 -0.29
CA LEU A 126 12.86 -1.72 -0.13
C LEU A 126 13.12 -2.53 -1.42
N ASN A 127 12.08 -2.70 -2.24
CA ASN A 127 12.11 -3.36 -3.53
C ASN A 127 11.56 -2.41 -4.59
N GLU A 128 12.00 -2.58 -5.83
CA GLU A 128 11.37 -1.95 -6.99
C GLU A 128 9.99 -2.59 -7.23
N ASP A 129 9.03 -1.82 -7.74
CA ASP A 129 7.70 -2.30 -8.18
C ASP A 129 6.79 -2.94 -7.10
N ILE A 130 6.79 -2.40 -5.88
CA ILE A 130 5.92 -2.92 -4.80
C ILE A 130 4.43 -2.54 -4.97
N PHE A 131 4.14 -1.52 -5.79
CA PHE A 131 2.78 -1.02 -5.98
C PHE A 131 2.56 -0.55 -7.43
N ASP A 132 1.34 -0.76 -7.90
CA ASP A 132 0.91 -0.40 -9.26
C ASP A 132 0.24 0.98 -9.29
N GLU A 133 -0.44 1.34 -8.21
CA GLU A 133 -1.27 2.53 -8.09
C GLU A 133 -0.91 3.33 -6.85
N ILE A 134 -1.06 4.66 -6.94
CA ILE A 134 -0.95 5.57 -5.79
C ILE A 134 -2.29 6.26 -5.63
N ASN A 135 -2.86 6.19 -4.44
CA ASN A 135 -4.11 6.85 -4.09
C ASN A 135 -3.92 7.87 -2.98
N LEU A 136 -4.61 9.01 -3.09
CA LEU A 136 -4.61 10.03 -2.06
C LEU A 136 -5.88 9.95 -1.22
N LYS A 137 -5.71 9.98 0.09
CA LYS A 137 -6.79 10.11 1.07
C LYS A 137 -6.55 11.33 1.95
N VAL A 138 -7.45 12.31 1.86
CA VAL A 138 -7.46 13.48 2.75
C VAL A 138 -8.64 13.37 3.70
N ASN A 139 -8.41 13.45 5.01
CA ASN A 139 -9.44 13.27 6.02
C ASN A 139 -10.25 11.96 5.81
N ASN A 140 -9.54 10.87 5.49
CA ASN A 140 -10.10 9.54 5.15
C ASN A 140 -11.03 9.51 3.92
N LYS A 141 -11.06 10.56 3.10
CA LYS A 141 -11.80 10.58 1.83
C LYS A 141 -10.84 10.50 0.67
N SER A 142 -11.19 9.70 -0.34
CA SER A 142 -10.43 9.64 -1.58
C SER A 142 -10.48 10.98 -2.29
N GLU A 143 -9.32 11.48 -2.66
CA GLU A 143 -9.13 12.75 -3.37
C GLU A 143 -8.26 12.51 -4.60
N ASN A 144 -8.38 13.40 -5.59
CA ASN A 144 -7.53 13.35 -6.77
C ASN A 144 -6.25 14.16 -6.57
N PHE A 145 -5.14 13.67 -7.14
CA PHE A 145 -3.97 14.50 -7.35
C PHE A 145 -4.30 15.63 -8.32
N LYS A 146 -3.79 16.83 -8.03
CA LYS A 146 -3.97 18.00 -8.91
C LYS A 146 -3.31 17.78 -10.27
N ASN A 147 -2.12 17.17 -10.27
CA ASN A 147 -1.43 16.78 -11.49
C ASN A 147 -0.39 15.68 -11.21
N VAL A 148 0.02 15.00 -12.29
CA VAL A 148 1.13 14.06 -12.31
C VAL A 148 2.17 14.55 -13.32
N TYR A 149 3.30 15.04 -12.83
CA TYR A 149 4.43 15.47 -13.66
C TYR A 149 5.34 14.28 -13.95
N ARG A 150 5.70 14.07 -15.22
CA ARG A 150 6.68 13.07 -15.65
C ARG A 150 7.84 13.77 -16.32
N ILE A 151 9.04 13.70 -15.72
CA ILE A 151 10.18 14.56 -16.08
C ILE A 151 11.52 13.84 -16.23
#